data_AF-A0A0C5BYP9-F1
#
_entry.id   AF-A0A0C5BYP9-F1
#
_cell.length_a   1.000
_cell.length_b   1.000
_cell.length_c   1.000
_cell.angle_alpha   90.00
_cell.angle_beta   90.00
_cell.angle_gamma   90.00
#
_symmetry.space_group_name_H-M   'P 1'
#
loop_
_entity.id
_entity.type
_entity.pdbx_description
1 polymer ?
#
loop_
_entity_poly.entity_id
_entity_poly.type
_entity_poly.pdbx_seq_one_letter_code
_entity_poly.pdbx_strand_id
1 'polypeptide(L)'
;MMEQKTTISLLSVLSVVILFSGNTVFAQNDVSEFESTTISGDEIKTSSVAKQMLEKIKQSKKILKELQAGTQLTKTPEQLAIDEQRKLSQELLQKQLDRMNKDYEPYTPRNTFATFLTGVNATHHGIYWDQFNYVEKKIHLGRAAKQMVLDNGGTYQEALKEYVKFASLTRVEMIQFNEELNVKYGFADAKTQQNFDIYGKLPRYD
;
A
#
# COMPACT_ATOMS: atom_id res chain seq x y z
N MET A 1 -59.99 -35.02 -14.61
CA MET A 1 -58.67 -35.56 -14.23
C MET A 1 -57.68 -34.42 -14.37
N MET A 2 -56.95 -34.18 -13.28
CA MET A 2 -56.29 -32.94 -12.86
C MET A 2 -55.03 -32.54 -13.64
N GLU A 3 -54.75 -31.25 -13.51
CA GLU A 3 -53.50 -30.53 -13.73
C GLU A 3 -52.21 -31.26 -13.32
N GLN A 4 -51.09 -30.93 -13.98
CA GLN A 4 -49.95 -30.30 -13.30
C GLN A 4 -49.00 -29.66 -14.31
N LYS A 5 -48.90 -28.33 -14.26
CA LYS A 5 -47.77 -27.56 -14.80
C LYS A 5 -46.59 -27.71 -13.85
N THR A 6 -45.42 -28.09 -14.35
CA THR A 6 -44.17 -28.07 -13.59
C THR A 6 -43.23 -27.04 -14.20
N THR A 7 -43.21 -25.86 -13.59
CA THR A 7 -42.13 -24.88 -13.70
C THR A 7 -40.89 -25.40 -13.00
N ILE A 8 -39.78 -25.54 -13.71
CA ILE A 8 -38.46 -25.74 -13.08
C ILE A 8 -37.68 -24.43 -13.18
N SER A 9 -37.58 -23.78 -12.04
CA SER A 9 -36.71 -22.65 -11.74
C SER A 9 -35.25 -23.12 -11.74
N LEU A 10 -34.42 -22.63 -12.65
CA LEU A 10 -32.97 -22.77 -12.54
C LEU A 10 -32.41 -21.63 -11.68
N LEU A 11 -32.18 -21.93 -10.40
CA LEU A 11 -31.29 -21.15 -9.53
C LEU A 11 -29.85 -21.46 -9.94
N SER A 12 -29.20 -20.56 -10.67
CA SER A 12 -27.74 -20.61 -10.85
C SER A 12 -27.07 -19.69 -9.83
N VAL A 13 -26.67 -20.26 -8.70
CA VAL A 13 -25.71 -19.64 -7.78
C VAL A 13 -24.35 -19.69 -8.46
N LEU A 14 -23.82 -18.54 -8.89
CA LEU A 14 -22.46 -18.45 -9.40
C LEU A 14 -21.50 -18.17 -8.25
N SER A 15 -20.96 -19.25 -7.65
CA SER A 15 -19.82 -19.17 -6.75
C SER A 15 -18.55 -18.98 -7.56
N VAL A 16 -17.92 -17.80 -7.47
CA VAL A 16 -16.59 -17.58 -8.05
C VAL A 16 -15.54 -17.92 -6.99
N VAL A 17 -14.89 -19.06 -7.17
CA VAL A 17 -13.65 -19.43 -6.46
C VAL A 17 -12.48 -18.78 -7.22
N ILE A 18 -11.79 -17.83 -6.58
CA ILE A 18 -10.56 -17.25 -7.14
C ILE A 18 -9.38 -18.07 -6.62
N LEU A 19 -8.84 -18.95 -7.47
CA LEU A 19 -7.55 -19.58 -7.26
C LEU A 19 -6.46 -18.68 -7.84
N PHE A 20 -5.67 -18.06 -6.97
CA PHE A 20 -4.44 -17.38 -7.35
C PHE A 20 -3.38 -18.43 -7.73
N SER A 21 -3.06 -18.53 -9.02
CA SER A 21 -1.78 -19.05 -9.47
C SER A 21 -1.22 -18.06 -10.50
N GLY A 22 -0.01 -17.59 -10.21
CA GLY A 22 0.58 -16.42 -10.86
C GLY A 22 0.82 -16.62 -12.34
N ASN A 23 0.57 -15.56 -13.09
CA ASN A 23 1.48 -15.01 -14.09
C ASN A 23 1.05 -13.56 -14.35
N THR A 24 1.88 -12.60 -13.94
CA THR A 24 1.76 -11.20 -14.33
C THR A 24 2.11 -11.09 -15.80
N VAL A 25 1.12 -10.79 -16.65
CA VAL A 25 1.36 -10.23 -17.97
C VAL A 25 0.85 -8.79 -17.92
N PHE A 26 1.78 -7.87 -17.69
CA PHE A 26 1.58 -6.47 -18.03
C PHE A 26 1.31 -6.39 -19.54
N ALA A 27 0.33 -5.58 -19.91
CA ALA A 27 -0.11 -5.30 -21.27
C ALA A 27 1.03 -5.37 -22.29
N GLN A 28 1.10 -6.49 -22.99
CA GLN A 28 1.91 -6.63 -24.18
C GLN A 28 1.11 -6.00 -25.32
N ASN A 29 1.68 -4.96 -25.92
CA ASN A 29 1.12 -4.29 -27.09
C ASN A 29 1.16 -5.25 -28.28
N ASP A 30 0.09 -6.01 -28.50
CA ASP A 30 -0.28 -6.46 -29.84
C ASP A 30 -1.24 -5.43 -30.43
N VAL A 31 -0.73 -4.64 -31.38
CA VAL A 31 -1.50 -3.65 -32.16
C VAL A 31 -2.23 -4.35 -33.32
N SER A 32 -2.80 -5.53 -33.09
CA SER A 32 -3.68 -6.17 -34.07
C SER A 32 -5.07 -6.36 -33.47
N GLU A 33 -6.01 -5.64 -34.10
CA GLU A 33 -7.42 -5.98 -34.16
C GLU A 33 -8.31 -5.51 -32.99
N PHE A 34 -8.41 -4.18 -32.84
CA PHE A 34 -9.73 -3.60 -32.57
C PHE A 34 -10.54 -3.73 -33.87
N GLU A 35 -11.23 -4.85 -34.05
CA GLU A 35 -12.24 -4.98 -35.10
C GLU A 35 -13.40 -4.00 -34.80
N SER A 36 -13.31 -2.81 -35.36
CA SER A 36 -14.36 -1.80 -35.28
C SER A 36 -15.50 -2.17 -36.23
N THR A 37 -16.53 -2.85 -35.73
CA THR A 37 -17.76 -3.07 -36.47
C THR A 37 -18.55 -1.76 -36.55
N THR A 38 -18.64 -1.18 -37.75
CA THR A 38 -19.46 0.01 -38.00
C THR A 38 -20.90 -0.43 -38.24
N ILE A 39 -21.74 -0.29 -37.22
CA ILE A 39 -23.16 -0.66 -37.29
C ILE A 39 -23.92 0.49 -37.96
N SER A 40 -24.58 0.22 -39.10
CA SER A 40 -25.30 1.24 -39.88
C SER A 40 -26.72 1.54 -39.34
N GLY A 41 -27.33 2.64 -39.80
CA GLY A 41 -28.56 3.22 -39.24
C GLY A 41 -29.76 2.29 -39.03
N ASP A 42 -29.95 1.28 -39.88
CA ASP A 42 -31.05 0.31 -39.74
C ASP A 42 -30.72 -0.88 -38.83
N GLU A 43 -29.43 -1.18 -38.72
CA GLU A 43 -28.83 -2.23 -37.90
C GLU A 43 -28.78 -1.83 -36.41
N ILE A 44 -28.73 -0.51 -36.15
CA ILE A 44 -28.95 0.10 -34.82
C ILE A 44 -30.39 -0.16 -34.32
N LYS A 45 -31.37 -0.29 -35.22
CA LYS A 45 -32.78 -0.53 -34.84
C LYS A 45 -33.09 -2.01 -34.59
N THR A 46 -32.21 -2.93 -34.98
CA THR A 46 -32.40 -4.37 -34.79
C THR A 46 -31.56 -4.91 -33.64
N SER A 47 -30.38 -4.33 -33.37
CA SER A 47 -29.51 -4.73 -32.25
C SER A 47 -29.96 -4.15 -30.89
N SER A 48 -30.26 -5.04 -29.93
CA SER A 48 -30.60 -4.68 -28.54
C SER A 48 -29.48 -3.89 -27.86
N VAL A 49 -28.23 -4.30 -28.08
CA VAL A 49 -27.04 -3.64 -27.52
C VAL A 49 -26.85 -2.24 -28.12
N ALA A 50 -27.05 -2.09 -29.43
CA ALA A 50 -26.92 -0.80 -30.10
C ALA A 50 -27.99 0.21 -29.63
N LYS A 51 -29.22 -0.25 -29.39
CA LYS A 51 -30.29 0.58 -28.79
C LYS A 51 -29.93 1.04 -27.38
N GLN A 52 -29.46 0.13 -26.53
CA GLN A 52 -29.02 0.46 -25.17
C GLN A 52 -27.86 1.46 -25.19
N MET A 53 -26.89 1.27 -26.08
CA MET A 53 -25.77 2.19 -26.23
C MET A 53 -26.23 3.58 -26.70
N LEU A 54 -27.13 3.65 -27.69
CA LEU A 54 -27.70 4.90 -28.17
C LEU A 54 -28.47 5.64 -27.07
N GLU A 55 -29.21 4.91 -26.25
CA GLU A 55 -29.95 5.47 -25.13
C GLU A 55 -29.02 6.03 -24.06
N LYS A 56 -27.95 5.31 -23.71
CA LYS A 56 -26.89 5.81 -22.81
C LYS A 56 -26.15 7.03 -23.36
N ILE A 57 -25.91 7.08 -24.68
CA ILE A 57 -25.30 8.25 -25.34
C ILE A 57 -26.23 9.47 -25.25
N LYS A 58 -27.54 9.29 -25.47
CA LYS A 58 -28.52 10.38 -25.32
C LYS A 58 -28.61 10.88 -23.88
N GLN A 59 -28.64 9.97 -22.91
CA GLN A 59 -28.63 10.31 -21.48
C GLN A 59 -27.35 11.08 -21.11
N SER A 60 -26.18 10.63 -21.57
CA SER A 60 -24.90 11.30 -21.32
C SER A 60 -24.86 12.72 -21.92
N LYS A 61 -25.39 12.93 -23.13
CA LYS A 61 -25.49 14.27 -23.74
C LYS A 61 -26.41 15.21 -22.95
N LYS A 62 -27.51 14.69 -22.40
CA LYS A 62 -28.43 15.47 -21.55
C LYS A 62 -27.74 15.90 -20.25
N ILE A 63 -27.06 14.97 -19.60
CA ILE A 63 -26.26 15.21 -18.38
C ILE A 63 -25.17 16.27 -18.61
N LEU A 64 -24.44 16.19 -19.73
CA LEU A 64 -23.43 17.19 -20.10
C LEU A 64 -24.01 18.59 -20.27
N LYS A 65 -25.20 18.71 -20.88
CA LYS A 65 -25.91 20.00 -21.00
C LYS A 65 -26.34 20.55 -19.63
N GLU A 66 -26.83 19.69 -18.74
CA GLU A 66 -27.27 20.08 -17.39
C GLU A 66 -26.10 20.53 -16.50
N LEU A 67 -24.94 19.87 -16.63
CA LEU A 67 -23.67 20.27 -16.01
C LEU A 67 -23.16 21.62 -16.53
N GLN A 68 -23.19 21.82 -17.86
CA GLN A 68 -22.81 23.09 -18.48
C GLN A 68 -23.73 24.25 -18.08
N ALA A 69 -24.98 23.95 -17.73
CA ALA A 69 -25.94 24.91 -17.21
C ALA A 69 -25.79 25.18 -15.70
N GLY A 70 -24.80 24.59 -15.02
CA GLY A 70 -24.54 24.80 -13.58
C GLY A 70 -25.55 24.12 -12.65
N THR A 71 -26.32 23.16 -13.17
CA THR A 71 -27.34 22.45 -12.38
C THR A 71 -26.69 21.33 -11.59
N GLN A 72 -26.99 21.23 -10.28
CA GLN A 72 -26.59 20.08 -9.48
C GLN A 72 -27.37 18.85 -9.98
N LEU A 73 -26.66 17.90 -10.60
CA LEU A 73 -27.27 16.67 -11.09
C LEU A 73 -27.81 15.87 -9.90
N THR A 74 -29.10 15.58 -9.90
CA THR A 74 -29.67 14.52 -9.07
C THR A 74 -29.07 13.20 -9.51
N LYS A 75 -28.31 12.54 -8.62
CA LYS A 75 -27.70 11.23 -8.91
C LYS A 75 -28.77 10.25 -9.40
N THR A 76 -28.48 9.55 -10.48
CA THR A 76 -29.38 8.49 -10.96
C THR A 76 -29.44 7.34 -9.94
N PRO A 77 -30.51 6.53 -9.90
CA PRO A 77 -30.58 5.35 -9.04
C PRO A 77 -29.37 4.41 -9.22
N GLU A 78 -28.85 4.29 -10.46
CA GLU A 78 -27.66 3.53 -10.78
C GLU A 78 -26.38 4.12 -10.15
N GLN A 79 -26.21 5.44 -10.18
CA GLN A 79 -25.09 6.12 -9.52
C GLN A 79 -25.15 5.98 -8.00
N LEU A 80 -26.35 6.04 -7.41
CA LEU A 80 -26.56 5.80 -5.99
C LEU A 80 -26.18 4.37 -5.60
N ALA A 81 -26.58 3.38 -6.39
CA ALA A 81 -26.20 1.97 -6.17
C ALA A 81 -24.68 1.74 -6.27
N ILE A 82 -24.02 2.37 -7.25
CA ILE A 82 -22.55 2.31 -7.39
C ILE A 82 -21.86 2.94 -6.18
N ASP A 83 -22.34 4.09 -5.70
CA ASP A 83 -21.76 4.76 -4.54
C ASP A 83 -21.97 3.95 -3.25
N GLU A 84 -23.13 3.32 -3.09
CA GLU A 84 -23.39 2.40 -1.98
C GLU A 84 -22.45 1.19 -2.02
N GLN A 85 -22.25 0.59 -3.20
CA GLN A 85 -21.30 -0.50 -3.37
C GLN A 85 -19.85 -0.08 -3.06
N ARG A 86 -19.44 1.13 -3.48
CA ARG A 86 -18.13 1.69 -3.14
C ARG A 86 -17.97 1.86 -1.63
N LYS A 87 -18.99 2.40 -0.96
CA LYS A 87 -18.99 2.58 0.49
C LYS A 87 -18.87 1.23 1.22
N LEU A 88 -19.70 0.25 0.86
CA LEU A 88 -19.64 -1.10 1.43
C LEU A 88 -18.26 -1.75 1.21
N SER A 89 -17.67 -1.55 0.02
CA SER A 89 -16.34 -2.06 -0.29
C SER A 89 -15.25 -1.39 0.54
N GLN A 90 -15.34 -0.08 0.79
CA GLN A 90 -14.42 0.65 1.66
C GLN A 90 -14.56 0.22 3.13
N GLU A 91 -15.78 0.04 3.63
CA GLU A 91 -16.04 -0.46 4.98
C GLU A 91 -15.50 -1.88 5.16
N LEU A 92 -15.70 -2.75 4.18
CA LEU A 92 -15.18 -4.10 4.19
C LEU A 92 -13.64 -4.10 4.17
N LEU A 93 -13.03 -3.29 3.30
CA LEU A 93 -11.58 -3.13 3.23
C LEU A 93 -11.03 -2.65 4.57
N GLN A 94 -11.61 -1.61 5.17
CA GLN A 94 -11.16 -1.09 6.44
C GLN A 94 -11.23 -2.16 7.54
N LYS A 95 -12.35 -2.90 7.62
CA LYS A 95 -12.50 -4.01 8.57
C LYS A 95 -11.45 -5.11 8.37
N GLN A 96 -11.09 -5.40 7.12
CA GLN A 96 -10.05 -6.37 6.79
C GLN A 96 -8.66 -5.85 7.19
N LEU A 97 -8.36 -4.58 6.93
CA LEU A 97 -7.12 -3.94 7.37
C LEU A 97 -7.00 -3.93 8.89
N ASP A 98 -8.07 -3.59 9.61
CA ASP A 98 -8.08 -3.57 11.07
C ASP A 98 -7.85 -4.98 11.64
N ARG A 99 -8.52 -5.99 11.06
CA ARG A 99 -8.31 -7.39 11.44
C ARG A 99 -6.86 -7.80 11.18
N MET A 100 -6.34 -7.53 9.99
CA MET A 100 -4.96 -7.85 9.64
C MET A 100 -3.98 -7.17 10.60
N ASN A 101 -4.13 -5.87 10.83
CA ASN A 101 -3.28 -5.13 11.74
C ASN A 101 -3.30 -5.71 13.16
N LYS A 102 -4.46 -6.15 13.63
CA LYS A 102 -4.60 -6.82 14.93
C LYS A 102 -3.93 -8.20 14.96
N ASP A 103 -4.17 -9.03 13.95
CA ASP A 103 -3.62 -10.38 13.88
C ASP A 103 -2.09 -10.36 13.74
N TYR A 104 -1.55 -9.33 13.09
CA TYR A 104 -0.12 -9.13 12.87
C TYR A 104 0.57 -8.22 13.91
N GLU A 105 -0.17 -7.65 14.86
CA GLU A 105 0.35 -6.73 15.88
C GLU A 105 1.56 -7.34 16.63
N PRO A 106 1.52 -8.60 17.11
CA PRO A 106 2.65 -9.20 17.83
C PRO A 106 3.91 -9.37 16.96
N TYR A 107 3.72 -9.48 15.65
CA TYR A 107 4.78 -9.71 14.66
C TYR A 107 5.33 -8.41 14.07
N THR A 108 4.90 -7.26 14.58
CA THR A 108 5.55 -6.00 14.23
C THR A 108 6.99 -6.00 14.77
N PRO A 109 7.95 -5.33 14.08
CA PRO A 109 9.34 -5.30 14.53
C PRO A 109 9.49 -4.87 15.99
N ARG A 110 8.70 -3.89 16.42
CA ARG A 110 8.71 -3.35 17.78
C ARG A 110 8.23 -4.37 18.82
N ASN A 111 7.14 -5.09 18.55
CA ASN A 111 6.60 -6.07 19.50
C ASN A 111 7.40 -7.36 19.54
N THR A 112 7.93 -7.79 18.39
CA THR A 112 8.88 -8.90 18.33
C THR A 112 10.16 -8.55 19.10
N PHE A 113 10.65 -7.30 18.97
CA PHE A 113 11.80 -6.84 19.74
C PHE A 113 11.51 -6.75 21.25
N ALA A 114 10.34 -6.24 21.64
CA ALA A 114 9.90 -6.24 23.03
C ALA A 114 9.85 -7.66 23.61
N THR A 115 9.33 -8.61 22.84
CA THR A 115 9.32 -10.04 23.21
C THR A 115 10.72 -10.59 23.38
N PHE A 116 11.65 -10.28 22.46
CA PHE A 116 13.06 -10.65 22.58
C PHE A 116 13.70 -10.15 23.89
N LEU A 117 13.40 -8.91 24.30
CA LEU A 117 13.94 -8.33 25.53
C LEU A 117 13.46 -9.01 26.81
N THR A 118 12.36 -9.76 26.80
CA THR A 118 11.90 -10.51 27.99
C THR A 118 12.94 -11.51 28.49
N GLY A 119 13.81 -12.04 27.60
CA GLY A 119 14.91 -12.93 27.96
C GLY A 119 16.22 -12.23 28.35
N VAL A 120 16.26 -10.89 28.28
CA VAL A 120 17.44 -10.07 28.57
C VAL A 120 17.30 -9.43 29.94
N ASN A 121 18.41 -9.26 30.66
CA ASN A 121 18.41 -8.57 31.95
C ASN A 121 17.87 -7.14 31.81
N ALA A 122 16.84 -6.82 32.60
CA ALA A 122 16.12 -5.54 32.59
C ALA A 122 17.04 -4.31 32.72
N THR A 123 18.17 -4.44 33.41
CA THR A 123 19.17 -3.37 33.57
C THR A 123 19.69 -2.85 32.23
N HIS A 124 19.72 -3.69 31.19
CA HIS A 124 20.25 -3.33 29.88
C HIS A 124 19.16 -2.98 28.85
N HIS A 125 17.87 -3.11 29.20
CA HIS A 125 16.76 -2.90 28.25
C HIS A 125 16.79 -1.53 27.60
N GLY A 126 17.19 -0.48 28.36
CA GLY A 126 17.28 0.87 27.83
C GLY A 126 18.25 0.98 26.65
N ILE A 127 19.45 0.38 26.77
CA ILE A 127 20.47 0.37 25.71
C ILE A 127 19.89 -0.26 24.44
N TYR A 128 19.27 -1.43 24.58
CA TYR A 128 18.71 -2.17 23.47
C TYR A 128 17.55 -1.41 22.81
N TRP A 129 16.67 -0.79 23.61
CA TRP A 129 15.61 0.05 23.07
C TRP A 129 16.14 1.26 22.31
N ASP A 130 17.17 1.93 22.80
CA ASP A 130 17.77 3.05 22.09
C ASP A 130 18.41 2.59 20.78
N GLN A 131 19.12 1.45 20.78
CA GLN A 131 19.67 0.85 19.56
C GLN A 131 18.57 0.53 18.54
N PHE A 132 17.47 -0.08 19.00
CA PHE A 132 16.32 -0.36 18.15
C PHE A 132 15.72 0.92 17.56
N ASN A 133 15.42 1.91 18.41
CA ASN A 133 14.83 3.18 17.99
C ASN A 133 15.73 3.93 16.99
N TYR A 134 17.05 3.84 17.17
CA TYR A 134 18.02 4.45 16.26
C TYR A 134 17.99 3.79 14.88
N VAL A 135 17.99 2.45 14.81
CA VAL A 135 17.86 1.71 13.54
C VAL A 135 16.48 1.96 12.89
N GLU A 136 15.41 1.95 13.68
CA GLU A 136 14.05 2.27 13.23
C GLU A 136 14.00 3.66 12.58
N LYS A 137 14.60 4.68 13.23
CA LYS A 137 14.71 6.03 12.67
C LYS A 137 15.46 6.07 11.33
N LYS A 138 16.58 5.36 11.20
CA LYS A 138 17.34 5.28 9.94
C LYS A 138 16.52 4.62 8.83
N ILE A 139 15.78 3.56 9.14
CA ILE A 139 14.86 2.90 8.19
C ILE A 139 13.74 3.87 7.76
N HIS A 140 13.15 4.63 8.68
CA HIS A 140 12.14 5.62 8.36
C HIS A 140 12.69 6.72 7.44
N LEU A 141 13.88 7.26 7.73
CA LEU A 141 14.54 8.23 6.87
C LEU A 141 14.83 7.67 5.48
N GLY A 142 15.32 6.44 5.39
CA GLY A 142 15.51 5.74 4.12
C GLY A 142 14.23 5.59 3.32
N ARG A 143 13.13 5.16 3.96
CA ARG A 143 11.81 5.04 3.32
C ARG A 143 11.30 6.38 2.82
N ALA A 144 11.42 7.44 3.63
CA ALA A 144 11.01 8.79 3.24
C ALA A 144 11.81 9.29 2.04
N ALA A 145 13.14 9.13 2.04
CA ALA A 145 14.00 9.51 0.93
C ALA A 145 13.68 8.74 -0.36
N LYS A 146 13.44 7.42 -0.24
CA LYS A 146 12.98 6.59 -1.36
C LYS A 146 11.67 7.12 -1.95
N GLN A 147 10.68 7.37 -1.10
CA GLN A 147 9.37 7.83 -1.53
C GLN A 147 9.48 9.19 -2.22
N MET A 148 10.28 10.10 -1.69
CA MET A 148 10.52 11.41 -2.29
C MET A 148 11.09 11.31 -3.72
N VAL A 149 11.99 10.36 -4.00
CA VAL A 149 12.49 10.17 -5.37
C VAL A 149 11.40 9.64 -6.31
N LEU A 150 10.60 8.67 -5.84
CA LEU A 150 9.50 8.10 -6.63
C LEU A 150 8.40 9.14 -6.93
N ASP A 151 8.04 9.95 -5.95
CA ASP A 151 7.03 11.01 -6.08
C ASP A 151 7.45 12.09 -7.09
N ASN A 152 8.76 12.31 -7.23
CA ASN A 152 9.34 13.25 -8.19
C ASN A 152 9.63 12.62 -9.57
N GLY A 153 9.15 11.40 -9.84
CA GLY A 153 9.30 10.72 -11.13
C GLY A 153 10.68 10.10 -11.36
N GLY A 154 11.49 9.96 -10.32
CA GLY A 154 12.78 9.26 -10.40
C GLY A 154 12.62 7.75 -10.58
N THR A 155 13.68 7.11 -11.07
CA THR A 155 13.69 5.67 -11.29
C THR A 155 13.76 4.89 -9.96
N TYR A 156 13.36 3.63 -10.00
CA TYR A 156 13.49 2.74 -8.84
C TYR A 156 14.93 2.61 -8.34
N GLN A 157 15.91 2.60 -9.26
CA GLN A 157 17.33 2.48 -8.92
C GLN A 157 17.83 3.72 -8.16
N GLU A 158 17.43 4.92 -8.58
CA GLU A 158 17.75 6.17 -7.88
C GLU A 158 17.09 6.22 -6.50
N ALA A 159 15.82 5.81 -6.42
CA ALA A 159 15.10 5.74 -5.16
C ALA A 159 15.75 4.75 -4.18
N LEU A 160 16.22 3.60 -4.67
CA LEU A 160 16.93 2.62 -3.86
C LEU A 160 18.29 3.15 -3.39
N LYS A 161 19.00 3.90 -4.23
CA LYS A 161 20.27 4.53 -3.85
C LYS A 161 20.09 5.50 -2.68
N GLU A 162 19.07 6.35 -2.72
CA GLU A 162 18.77 7.25 -1.60
C GLU A 162 18.27 6.48 -0.37
N TYR A 163 17.47 5.43 -0.54
CA TYR A 163 17.10 4.54 0.57
C TYR A 163 18.35 4.03 1.32
N VAL A 164 19.28 3.42 0.58
CA VAL A 164 20.50 2.84 1.14
C VAL A 164 21.32 3.91 1.83
N LYS A 165 21.51 5.08 1.20
CA LYS A 165 22.28 6.19 1.78
C LYS A 165 21.74 6.63 3.14
N PHE A 166 20.43 6.80 3.30
CA PHE A 166 19.83 7.28 4.55
C PHE A 166 19.62 6.17 5.59
N ALA A 167 19.35 4.93 5.15
CA ALA A 167 19.20 3.78 6.04
C ALA A 167 20.55 3.23 6.53
N SER A 168 21.64 3.49 5.82
CA SER A 168 22.98 2.99 6.18
C SER A 168 23.53 3.70 7.40
N LEU A 169 24.30 2.94 8.20
CA LEU A 169 25.06 3.44 9.33
C LEU A 169 26.55 3.37 9.03
N THR A 170 27.25 4.49 9.13
CA THR A 170 28.71 4.51 9.03
C THR A 170 29.35 4.03 10.33
N ARG A 171 30.61 3.56 10.25
CA ARG A 171 31.35 3.13 11.43
C ARG A 171 31.53 4.25 12.46
N VAL A 172 31.78 5.48 12.00
CA VAL A 172 31.96 6.65 12.88
C VAL A 172 30.67 6.98 13.61
N GLU A 173 29.52 7.01 12.91
CA GLU A 173 28.21 7.21 13.56
C GLU A 173 27.91 6.10 14.58
N MET A 174 28.24 4.84 14.28
CA MET A 174 28.04 3.73 15.21
C MET A 174 28.87 3.88 16.48
N ILE A 175 30.14 4.30 16.35
CA ILE A 175 31.03 4.53 17.49
C ILE A 175 30.50 5.67 18.34
N GLN A 176 30.14 6.80 17.72
CA GLN A 176 29.57 7.95 18.40
C GLN A 176 28.28 7.58 19.15
N PHE A 177 27.40 6.83 18.52
CA PHE A 177 26.16 6.38 19.15
C PHE A 177 26.42 5.44 20.34
N ASN A 178 27.38 4.52 20.22
CA ASN A 178 27.77 3.66 21.34
C ASN A 178 28.41 4.44 22.50
N GLU A 179 29.22 5.44 22.20
CA GLU A 179 29.77 6.37 23.20
C GLU A 179 28.63 7.05 23.99
N GLU A 180 27.65 7.61 23.28
CA GLU A 180 26.48 8.26 23.89
C GLU A 180 25.70 7.31 24.80
N LEU A 181 25.50 6.06 24.37
CA LEU A 181 24.82 5.05 25.19
C LEU A 181 25.62 4.67 26.43
N ASN A 182 26.95 4.52 26.31
CA ASN A 182 27.81 4.20 27.45
C ASN A 182 27.75 5.29 28.52
N VAL A 183 27.74 6.56 28.10
CA VAL A 183 27.58 7.69 29.03
C VAL A 183 26.17 7.73 29.61
N LYS A 184 25.13 7.62 28.76
CA LYS A 184 23.72 7.70 29.16
C LYS A 184 23.33 6.66 30.22
N TYR A 185 23.84 5.44 30.09
CA TYR A 185 23.51 4.33 31.00
C TYR A 185 24.59 4.05 32.06
N GLY A 186 25.62 4.91 32.17
CA GLY A 186 26.60 4.84 33.25
C GLY A 186 27.65 3.73 33.13
N PHE A 187 27.91 3.23 31.92
CA PHE A 187 29.00 2.28 31.65
C PHE A 187 30.36 2.95 31.50
N ALA A 188 30.38 4.25 31.20
CA ALA A 188 31.58 5.06 31.15
C ALA A 188 31.24 6.53 31.45
N ASP A 189 32.22 7.30 31.91
CA ASP A 189 32.12 8.75 31.93
C ASP A 189 32.59 9.37 30.61
N ALA A 190 32.17 10.60 30.34
CA ALA A 190 32.53 11.33 29.13
C ALA A 190 34.05 11.53 29.00
N LYS A 191 34.77 11.64 30.13
CA LYS A 191 36.22 11.84 30.13
C LYS A 191 36.98 10.59 29.66
N THR A 192 36.47 9.42 30.02
CA THR A 192 37.00 8.13 29.60
C THR A 192 36.75 7.91 28.12
N GLN A 193 35.58 8.30 27.63
CA GLN A 193 35.22 8.19 26.21
C GLN A 193 36.02 9.15 25.31
N GLN A 194 36.38 10.34 25.79
CA GLN A 194 37.26 11.28 25.08
C GLN A 194 38.67 10.74 24.79
N ASN A 195 39.08 9.64 25.44
CA ASN A 195 40.36 9.00 25.14
C ASN A 195 40.33 8.20 23.85
N PHE A 196 39.17 7.96 23.22
CA PHE A 196 39.08 7.25 21.95
C PHE A 196 39.05 8.24 20.78
N ASP A 197 39.72 7.90 19.67
CA ASP A 197 39.61 8.63 18.42
C ASP A 197 38.26 8.36 17.71
N ILE A 198 38.01 9.06 16.59
CA ILE A 198 36.79 8.88 15.76
C ILE A 198 36.61 7.44 15.21
N TYR A 199 37.65 6.60 15.34
CA TYR A 199 37.67 5.20 14.93
C TYR A 199 37.58 4.24 16.12
N GLY A 200 37.35 4.74 17.34
CA GLY A 200 37.20 3.96 18.56
C GLY A 200 38.52 3.39 19.06
N LYS A 201 39.66 4.01 18.75
CA LYS A 201 40.99 3.54 19.15
C LYS A 201 41.60 4.47 20.19
N LEU A 202 42.33 3.88 21.13
CA LEU A 202 43.18 4.64 22.05
C LEU A 202 44.41 5.20 21.30
N PRO A 203 44.96 6.35 21.76
CA PRO A 203 46.25 6.84 21.30
C PRO A 203 47.29 5.75 21.43
N ARG A 204 48.01 5.48 20.33
CA ARG A 204 49.21 4.66 20.38
C ARG A 204 50.35 5.58 20.77
N TYR A 205 51.04 5.24 21.85
CA TYR A 205 52.35 5.80 22.15
C TYR A 205 53.37 4.92 21.43
N ASP A 206 54.19 5.53 20.58
CA ASP A 206 55.31 4.88 19.89
C ASP A 206 56.43 4.49 20.88
#